data_AF-A0A1Y5DYA5-F1
#
_entry.id   AF-A0A1Y5DYA5-F1
#
_cell.length_a   1.000
_cell.length_b   1.000
_cell.length_c   1.000
_cell.angle_alpha   90.00
_cell.angle_beta   90.00
_cell.angle_gamma   90.00
#
_symmetry.space_group_name_H-M   'P 1'
#
loop_
_entity.id
_entity.type
_entity.pdbx_description
1 polymer ?
#
loop_
_entity_poly.entity_id
_entity_poly.type
_entity_poly.pdbx_seq_one_letter_code
_entity_poly.pdbx_strand_id
1 'polypeptide(L)'
;MLLLYFVHFNLFSIPFLSHEQSDWSSFGSFIGGTTGPLVAFLAYSGVRQQLKEQRESYQKQLESLAFQQHMERIKDSFERVNVLSINSVKPLETHVQINLDTCLSSQLKEAASNAEPFVILQDVIHASRLIQSAAFVYQQYIHLINESTKHLSQETPLNEHRWCAIATWREFEKRAKFINHLAMKTESELLKGNPELYKDERKEILMCIGSYESWERDWKRMGIGF
;
A
#
# COMPACT_ATOMS: atom_id res chain seq x y z
N MET A 1 19.26 31.71 -52.48
CA MET A 1 19.68 33.11 -52.24
C MET A 1 20.58 33.27 -51.01
N LEU A 2 20.25 32.73 -49.83
CA LEU A 2 21.10 32.81 -48.62
C LEU A 2 22.49 32.13 -48.76
N LEU A 3 22.55 30.99 -49.45
CA LEU A 3 23.80 30.26 -49.71
C LEU A 3 24.77 31.01 -50.64
N LEU A 4 24.24 31.76 -51.62
CA LEU A 4 25.05 32.58 -52.54
C LEU A 4 25.69 33.77 -51.82
N TYR A 5 24.99 34.35 -50.83
CA TYR A 5 25.51 35.46 -50.03
C TYR A 5 26.58 34.99 -49.03
N PHE A 6 26.40 33.81 -48.45
CA PHE A 6 27.38 33.20 -47.54
C PHE A 6 28.71 32.87 -48.24
N VAL A 7 28.66 32.40 -49.49
CA VAL A 7 29.86 32.11 -50.30
C VAL A 7 30.56 33.39 -50.76
N HIS A 8 29.82 34.43 -51.13
CA HIS A 8 30.41 35.72 -51.53
C HIS A 8 31.21 36.36 -50.39
N PHE A 9 30.72 36.28 -49.14
CA PHE A 9 31.37 36.91 -47.99
C PHE A 9 32.54 36.10 -47.37
N ASN A 10 32.51 34.75 -47.46
CA ASN A 10 33.53 33.91 -46.80
C ASN A 10 34.69 33.46 -47.69
N LEU A 11 34.54 33.41 -49.01
CA LEU A 11 35.57 32.79 -49.89
C LEU A 11 36.43 33.79 -50.66
N PHE A 12 36.05 35.06 -50.78
CA PHE A 12 36.76 36.03 -51.64
C PHE A 12 37.37 37.24 -50.93
N SER A 13 37.32 37.36 -49.60
CA SER A 13 37.89 38.53 -48.92
C SER A 13 38.37 38.21 -47.50
N ILE A 14 39.57 37.64 -47.39
CA ILE A 14 40.46 37.97 -46.28
C ILE A 14 41.72 38.54 -46.94
N PRO A 15 41.78 39.86 -47.05
CA PRO A 15 42.58 40.60 -46.08
C PRO A 15 41.97 41.94 -45.65
N PHE A 16 42.25 42.30 -44.40
CA PHE A 16 41.93 43.57 -43.73
C PHE A 16 40.45 43.78 -43.35
N LEU A 17 40.24 43.93 -42.04
CA LEU A 17 39.01 44.46 -41.44
C LEU A 17 38.57 45.70 -42.25
N SER A 18 37.36 45.67 -42.82
CA SER A 18 36.83 46.80 -43.59
C SER A 18 36.87 48.07 -42.73
N HIS A 19 37.42 49.15 -43.29
CA HIS A 19 37.45 50.47 -42.64
C HIS A 19 36.12 51.22 -42.81
N GLU A 20 35.18 50.68 -43.59
CA GLU A 20 33.88 51.28 -43.80
C GLU A 20 32.89 50.83 -42.73
N GLN A 21 32.35 51.79 -41.98
CA GLN A 21 31.37 51.57 -40.92
C GLN A 21 30.09 50.87 -41.43
N SER A 22 29.78 51.02 -42.73
CA SER A 22 28.65 50.37 -43.41
C SER A 22 28.76 48.84 -43.46
N ASP A 23 29.96 48.28 -43.61
CA ASP A 23 30.17 46.83 -43.71
C ASP A 23 29.99 46.15 -42.36
N TRP A 24 30.48 46.79 -41.28
CA TRP A 24 30.25 46.34 -39.91
C TRP A 24 28.78 46.45 -39.50
N SER A 25 28.10 47.51 -39.92
CA SER A 25 26.66 47.68 -39.73
C SER A 25 25.87 46.59 -40.48
N SER A 26 26.27 46.24 -41.70
CA SER A 26 25.61 45.20 -42.52
C SER A 26 25.89 43.79 -41.98
N PHE A 27 27.09 43.51 -41.51
CA PHE A 27 27.46 42.27 -40.85
C PHE A 27 26.74 42.11 -39.50
N GLY A 28 26.70 43.17 -38.68
CA GLY A 28 25.93 43.20 -37.42
C GLY A 28 24.43 43.03 -37.65
N SER A 29 23.88 43.61 -38.72
CA SER A 29 22.48 43.44 -39.12
C SER A 29 22.19 42.03 -39.63
N PHE A 30 23.12 41.42 -40.38
CA PHE A 30 23.01 40.04 -40.84
C PHE A 30 23.10 39.05 -39.69
N ILE A 31 24.08 39.17 -38.80
CA ILE A 31 24.21 38.34 -37.60
C ILE A 31 23.01 38.57 -36.68
N GLY A 32 22.67 39.81 -36.34
CA GLY A 32 21.51 40.10 -35.48
C GLY A 32 20.18 39.61 -36.09
N GLY A 33 20.00 39.79 -37.40
CA GLY A 33 18.79 39.40 -38.13
C GLY A 33 18.63 37.89 -38.36
N THR A 34 19.72 37.13 -38.38
CA THR A 34 19.67 35.65 -38.58
C THR A 34 19.87 34.87 -37.27
N THR A 35 20.78 35.29 -36.41
CA THR A 35 21.04 34.62 -35.12
C THR A 35 19.96 34.90 -34.10
N GLY A 36 19.34 36.09 -34.09
CA GLY A 36 18.23 36.41 -33.18
C GLY A 36 17.05 35.44 -33.31
N PRO A 37 16.50 35.22 -34.53
CA PRO A 37 15.44 34.24 -34.76
C PRO A 37 15.86 32.79 -34.47
N LEU A 38 17.11 32.40 -34.78
CA LEU A 38 17.61 31.05 -34.49
C LEU A 38 17.74 30.81 -32.98
N VAL A 39 18.27 31.77 -32.22
CA VAL A 39 18.36 31.71 -30.75
C VAL A 39 16.96 31.73 -30.13
N ALA A 40 16.04 32.55 -30.65
CA ALA A 40 14.66 32.56 -30.20
C ALA A 40 13.95 31.22 -30.45
N PHE A 41 14.19 30.58 -31.60
CA PHE A 41 13.66 29.25 -31.90
C PHE A 41 14.24 28.17 -30.97
N LEU A 42 15.54 28.21 -30.70
CA LEU A 42 16.19 27.28 -29.75
C LEU A 42 15.70 27.52 -28.32
N ALA A 43 15.55 28.77 -27.89
CA ALA A 43 14.99 29.12 -26.59
C ALA A 43 13.54 28.64 -26.47
N TYR A 44 12.72 28.84 -27.50
CA TYR A 44 11.35 28.32 -27.54
C TYR A 44 11.32 26.78 -27.47
N SER A 45 12.20 26.10 -28.22
CA SER A 45 12.33 24.64 -28.18
C SER A 45 12.77 24.15 -26.78
N GLY A 46 13.74 24.84 -26.17
CA GLY A 46 14.21 24.56 -24.81
C GLY A 46 13.11 24.75 -23.76
N VAL A 47 12.37 25.85 -23.81
CA VAL A 47 11.21 26.10 -22.94
C VAL A 47 10.14 25.02 -23.12
N ARG A 48 9.88 24.59 -24.36
CA ARG A 48 8.91 23.53 -24.64
C ARG A 48 9.35 22.18 -24.06
N GLN A 49 10.63 21.83 -24.17
CA GLN A 49 11.19 20.62 -23.58
C GLN A 49 11.16 20.68 -22.05
N GLN A 50 11.51 21.82 -21.46
CA GLN A 50 11.45 22.03 -20.01
C GLN A 50 10.02 21.95 -19.48
N LEU A 51 9.03 22.50 -20.19
CA LEU A 51 7.61 22.35 -19.84
C LEU A 51 7.14 20.90 -19.92
N LYS A 52 7.66 20.11 -20.87
CA LYS A 52 7.37 18.68 -20.97
C LYS A 52 7.93 17.93 -19.76
N GLU A 53 9.19 18.15 -19.43
CA GLU A 53 9.86 17.54 -18.26
C GLU A 53 9.19 17.94 -16.94
N GLN A 54 8.77 19.21 -16.79
CA GLN A 54 8.01 19.67 -15.64
C GLN A 54 6.66 18.95 -15.52
N ARG A 55 5.94 18.74 -16.62
CA ARG A 55 4.67 18.01 -16.60
C ARG A 55 4.88 16.55 -16.19
N GLU A 56 5.89 15.89 -16.74
CA GLU A 56 6.22 14.51 -16.37
C GLU A 56 6.64 14.39 -14.89
N SER A 57 7.44 15.34 -14.40
CA SER A 57 7.83 15.39 -12.98
C SER A 57 6.63 15.65 -12.07
N TYR A 58 5.75 16.58 -12.43
CA TYR A 58 4.54 16.89 -11.68
C TYR A 58 3.59 15.68 -11.62
N GLN A 59 3.43 14.96 -12.73
CA GLN A 59 2.59 13.76 -12.75
C GLN A 59 3.17 12.65 -11.85
N LYS A 60 4.49 12.42 -11.87
CA LYS A 60 5.14 11.49 -10.94
C LYS A 60 4.97 11.91 -9.47
N GLN A 61 5.04 13.21 -9.18
CA GLN A 61 4.80 13.73 -7.84
C GLN A 61 3.36 13.47 -7.38
N LEU A 62 2.36 13.73 -8.25
CA LEU A 62 0.96 13.42 -7.95
C LEU A 62 0.73 11.93 -7.69
N GLU A 63 1.32 11.05 -8.49
CA GLU A 63 1.25 9.60 -8.29
C GLU A 63 1.87 9.18 -6.96
N SER A 64 3.05 9.72 -6.62
CA SER A 64 3.72 9.44 -5.34
C SER A 64 2.91 9.93 -4.14
N LEU A 65 2.28 11.10 -4.24
CA LEU A 65 1.46 11.69 -3.19
C LEU A 65 0.16 10.91 -3.00
N ALA A 66 -0.48 10.50 -4.10
CA ALA A 66 -1.66 9.63 -4.06
C ALA A 66 -1.34 8.28 -3.41
N PHE A 67 -0.18 7.69 -3.74
CA PHE A 67 0.29 6.45 -3.12
C PHE A 67 0.54 6.62 -1.62
N GLN A 68 1.24 7.68 -1.19
CA GLN A 68 1.48 7.97 0.22
C GLN A 68 0.18 8.17 1.00
N GLN A 69 -0.76 8.97 0.47
CA GLN A 69 -2.08 9.15 1.08
C GLN A 69 -2.85 7.84 1.19
N HIS A 70 -2.76 6.97 0.19
CA HIS A 70 -3.40 5.67 0.22
C HIS A 70 -2.79 4.77 1.30
N MET A 71 -1.45 4.77 1.42
CA MET A 71 -0.72 4.03 2.46
C MET A 71 -1.12 4.49 3.86
N GLU A 72 -1.18 5.81 4.10
CA GLU A 72 -1.62 6.38 5.39
C GLU A 72 -3.05 5.97 5.74
N ARG A 73 -3.99 6.03 4.78
CA ARG A 73 -5.37 5.59 5.01
C ARG A 73 -5.47 4.11 5.38
N ILE A 74 -4.67 3.27 4.76
CA ILE A 74 -4.65 1.83 5.06
C ILE A 74 -4.05 1.59 6.43
N LYS A 75 -2.97 2.29 6.78
CA LYS A 75 -2.39 2.25 8.14
C LYS A 75 -3.40 2.66 9.20
N ASP A 76 -4.09 3.79 9.01
CA ASP A 76 -5.12 4.27 9.94
C ASP A 76 -6.27 3.27 10.08
N SER A 77 -6.72 2.71 8.96
CA SER A 77 -7.78 1.69 8.95
C SER A 77 -7.33 0.43 9.68
N PHE A 78 -6.07 0.03 9.48
CA PHE A 78 -5.48 -1.12 10.14
C PHE A 78 -5.41 -0.93 11.66
N GLU A 79 -4.89 0.20 12.13
CA GLU A 79 -4.79 0.50 13.56
C GLU A 79 -6.17 0.52 14.22
N ARG A 80 -7.16 1.17 13.58
CA ARG A 80 -8.54 1.21 14.09
C ARG A 80 -9.16 -0.18 14.17
N VAL A 81 -9.04 -0.97 13.11
CA VAL A 81 -9.63 -2.30 13.06
C VAL A 81 -8.92 -3.26 14.01
N ASN A 82 -7.60 -3.11 14.21
CA ASN A 82 -6.86 -3.87 15.20
C ASN A 82 -7.35 -3.59 16.62
N VAL A 83 -7.54 -2.31 16.99
CA VAL A 83 -8.10 -1.92 18.29
C VAL A 83 -9.52 -2.46 18.49
N LEU A 84 -10.36 -2.38 17.46
CA LEU A 84 -11.72 -2.95 17.52
C LEU A 84 -11.69 -4.47 17.67
N SER A 85 -10.81 -5.15 16.94
CA SER A 85 -10.61 -6.59 17.05
C SER A 85 -10.20 -6.99 18.47
N ILE A 86 -9.23 -6.30 19.07
CA ILE A 86 -8.81 -6.53 20.46
C ILE A 86 -10.00 -6.35 21.41
N ASN A 87 -10.72 -5.23 21.30
CA ASN A 87 -11.83 -4.94 22.20
C ASN A 87 -12.99 -5.93 22.07
N SER A 88 -13.21 -6.48 20.87
CA SER A 88 -14.27 -7.47 20.63
C SER A 88 -14.03 -8.82 21.30
N VAL A 89 -12.77 -9.15 21.60
CA VAL A 89 -12.40 -10.44 22.20
C VAL A 89 -12.34 -10.36 23.73
N LYS A 90 -12.22 -9.17 24.32
CA LYS A 90 -12.19 -8.96 25.78
C LYS A 90 -13.36 -9.58 26.55
N PRO A 91 -14.62 -9.52 26.08
CA PRO A 91 -15.73 -10.21 26.76
C PRO A 91 -15.51 -11.72 26.80
N LEU A 92 -15.03 -12.31 25.70
CA LEU A 92 -14.73 -13.73 25.58
C LEU A 92 -13.58 -14.13 26.51
N GLU A 93 -12.51 -13.32 26.57
CA GLU A 93 -11.38 -13.48 27.50
C GLU A 93 -11.84 -13.49 28.96
N THR A 94 -12.71 -12.54 29.32
CA THR A 94 -13.27 -12.42 30.66
C THR A 94 -14.12 -13.64 31.02
N HIS A 95 -14.94 -14.12 30.07
CA HIS A 95 -15.81 -15.29 30.26
C HIS A 95 -15.00 -16.56 30.55
N VAL A 96 -13.92 -16.80 29.81
CA VAL A 96 -13.07 -17.99 29.99
C VAL A 96 -11.89 -17.77 30.93
N GLN A 97 -11.77 -16.59 31.54
CA GLN A 97 -10.72 -16.19 32.48
C GLN A 97 -9.29 -16.34 31.93
N ILE A 98 -9.06 -15.91 30.68
CA ILE A 98 -7.72 -15.86 30.08
C ILE A 98 -7.33 -14.45 29.69
N ASN A 99 -6.03 -14.24 29.48
CA ASN A 99 -5.49 -13.07 28.81
C ASN A 99 -4.73 -13.54 27.56
N LEU A 100 -5.21 -13.18 26.38
CA LEU A 100 -4.61 -13.60 25.11
C LEU A 100 -3.24 -12.98 24.86
N ASP A 101 -2.85 -11.90 25.52
CA ASP A 101 -1.49 -11.35 25.38
C ASP A 101 -0.47 -12.31 26.00
N THR A 102 -0.79 -12.90 27.16
CA THR A 102 0.13 -13.75 27.92
C THR A 102 -0.09 -15.25 27.75
N CYS A 103 -1.28 -15.68 27.33
CA CYS A 103 -1.66 -17.10 27.19
C CYS A 103 -0.85 -17.81 26.10
N LEU A 104 -0.48 -19.08 26.26
CA LEU A 104 0.19 -19.82 25.17
C LEU A 104 -0.83 -20.35 24.16
N SER A 105 -0.43 -20.43 22.88
CA SER A 105 -1.31 -20.94 21.81
C SER A 105 -1.80 -22.38 22.03
N SER A 106 -1.09 -23.17 22.84
CA SER A 106 -1.49 -24.53 23.25
C SER A 106 -2.65 -24.54 24.25
N GLN A 107 -2.80 -23.49 25.07
CA GLN A 107 -3.80 -23.37 26.12
C GLN A 107 -5.16 -22.89 25.59
N LEU A 108 -5.21 -22.32 24.38
CA LEU A 108 -6.42 -21.72 23.80
C LEU A 108 -7.58 -22.72 23.66
N LYS A 109 -7.28 -23.97 23.27
CA LYS A 109 -8.30 -25.00 23.08
C LYS A 109 -8.93 -25.42 24.41
N GLU A 110 -8.10 -25.55 25.45
CA GLU A 110 -8.55 -25.87 26.80
C GLU A 110 -9.39 -24.72 27.37
N ALA A 111 -8.93 -23.47 27.24
CA ALA A 111 -9.69 -22.30 27.66
C ALA A 111 -11.05 -22.20 26.95
N ALA A 112 -11.08 -22.42 25.64
CA ALA A 112 -12.33 -22.42 24.88
C ALA A 112 -13.28 -23.55 25.32
N SER A 113 -12.76 -24.68 25.80
CA SER A 113 -13.58 -25.80 26.27
C SER A 113 -14.41 -25.47 27.52
N ASN A 114 -13.96 -24.50 28.33
CA ASN A 114 -14.65 -24.02 29.53
C ASN A 114 -15.76 -23.00 29.22
N ALA A 115 -15.89 -22.55 27.98
CA ALA A 115 -16.87 -21.53 27.62
C ALA A 115 -18.29 -22.11 27.57
N GLU A 116 -19.31 -21.30 27.83
CA GLU A 116 -20.71 -21.71 27.72
C GLU A 116 -21.29 -21.20 26.39
N PRO A 117 -21.57 -22.07 25.40
CA PRO A 117 -21.94 -21.66 24.04
C PRO A 117 -23.08 -20.65 23.96
N PHE A 118 -24.09 -20.80 24.82
CA PHE A 118 -25.26 -19.93 24.83
C PHE A 118 -24.92 -18.50 25.27
N VAL A 119 -23.99 -18.35 26.22
CA VAL A 119 -23.58 -17.05 26.76
C VAL A 119 -22.72 -16.30 25.76
N ILE A 120 -21.82 -17.02 25.08
CA ILE A 120 -20.80 -16.40 24.21
C ILE A 120 -21.23 -16.21 22.76
N LEU A 121 -22.38 -16.76 22.33
CA LEU A 121 -22.75 -16.86 20.91
C LEU A 121 -22.65 -15.53 20.15
N GLN A 122 -23.25 -14.47 20.72
CA GLN A 122 -23.27 -13.16 20.08
C GLN A 122 -21.89 -12.50 20.07
N ASP A 123 -21.12 -12.67 21.14
CA ASP A 123 -19.76 -12.15 21.24
C ASP A 123 -18.82 -12.85 20.25
N VAL A 124 -18.96 -14.16 20.06
CA VAL A 124 -18.23 -14.92 19.04
C VAL A 124 -18.58 -14.43 17.64
N ILE A 125 -19.87 -14.20 17.33
CA ILE A 125 -20.28 -13.67 16.02
C ILE A 125 -19.72 -12.25 15.80
N HIS A 126 -19.84 -11.38 16.79
CA HIS A 126 -19.34 -10.02 16.72
C HIS A 126 -17.82 -9.97 16.50
N ALA A 127 -17.07 -10.71 17.32
CA ALA A 127 -15.62 -10.79 17.24
C ALA A 127 -15.18 -11.43 15.90
N SER A 128 -15.88 -12.46 15.44
CA SER A 128 -15.64 -13.08 14.12
C SER A 128 -15.71 -12.07 12.97
N ARG A 129 -16.74 -11.22 12.92
CA ARG A 129 -16.91 -10.20 11.87
C ARG A 129 -15.79 -9.17 11.87
N LEU A 130 -15.33 -8.76 13.06
CA LEU A 130 -14.23 -7.81 13.20
C LEU A 130 -12.88 -8.43 12.83
N ILE A 131 -12.65 -9.70 13.18
CA ILE A 131 -11.45 -10.44 12.74
C ILE A 131 -11.45 -10.62 11.21
N GLN A 132 -12.58 -10.92 10.59
CA GLN A 132 -12.66 -10.99 9.12
C GLN A 132 -12.34 -9.64 8.46
N SER A 133 -12.84 -8.55 9.03
CA SER A 133 -12.54 -7.19 8.56
C SER A 133 -11.04 -6.86 8.72
N ALA A 134 -10.44 -7.25 9.85
CA ALA A 134 -9.01 -7.09 10.11
C ALA A 134 -8.15 -7.88 9.12
N ALA A 135 -8.55 -9.12 8.81
CA ALA A 135 -7.86 -9.97 7.84
C ALA A 135 -7.77 -9.29 6.46
N PHE A 136 -8.90 -8.74 5.98
CA PHE A 136 -8.94 -8.05 4.69
C PHE A 136 -7.97 -6.87 4.65
N VAL A 137 -8.02 -6.00 5.66
CA VAL A 137 -7.14 -4.82 5.73
C VAL A 137 -5.67 -5.24 5.84
N TYR A 138 -5.38 -6.29 6.62
CA TYR A 138 -4.02 -6.80 6.78
C TYR A 138 -3.45 -7.39 5.48
N GLN A 139 -4.26 -8.13 4.71
CA GLN A 139 -3.85 -8.64 3.39
C GLN A 139 -3.50 -7.49 2.42
N GLN A 140 -4.29 -6.41 2.41
CA GLN A 140 -3.99 -5.21 1.62
C GLN A 140 -2.70 -4.55 2.09
N TYR A 141 -2.49 -4.46 3.40
CA TYR A 141 -1.29 -3.86 3.97
C TYR A 141 -0.01 -4.64 3.61
N ILE A 142 -0.01 -5.98 3.72
CA ILE A 142 1.12 -6.81 3.24
C ILE A 142 1.35 -6.60 1.74
N HIS A 143 0.29 -6.62 0.94
CA HIS A 143 0.42 -6.48 -0.51
C HIS A 143 1.14 -5.18 -0.87
N LEU A 144 0.76 -4.07 -0.23
CA LEU A 144 1.39 -2.77 -0.44
C LEU A 144 2.83 -2.70 0.08
N ILE A 145 3.13 -3.32 1.22
CA ILE A 145 4.52 -3.45 1.69
C ILE A 145 5.33 -4.18 0.62
N ASN A 146 4.86 -5.32 0.13
CA ASN A 146 5.57 -6.12 -0.87
C ASN A 146 5.79 -5.36 -2.18
N GLU A 147 4.76 -4.70 -2.72
CA GLU A 147 4.89 -3.87 -3.93
C GLU A 147 5.85 -2.69 -3.71
N SER A 148 5.81 -2.04 -2.54
CA SER A 148 6.75 -0.95 -2.22
C SER A 148 8.21 -1.43 -2.12
N THR A 149 8.44 -2.68 -1.71
CA THR A 149 9.79 -3.28 -1.60
C THR A 149 10.35 -3.82 -2.92
N LYS A 150 9.50 -4.08 -3.92
CA LYS A 150 9.85 -4.82 -5.16
C LYS A 150 10.91 -4.14 -6.01
N HIS A 151 11.06 -2.83 -5.90
CA HIS A 151 11.98 -2.01 -6.70
C HIS A 151 13.21 -1.52 -5.92
N LEU A 152 13.33 -1.88 -4.63
CA LEU A 152 14.43 -1.41 -3.79
C LEU A 152 15.60 -2.39 -3.87
N SER A 153 16.74 -1.90 -4.35
CA SER A 153 17.98 -2.67 -4.57
C SER A 153 18.86 -2.83 -3.34
N GLN A 154 18.51 -2.20 -2.22
CA GLN A 154 19.23 -2.26 -0.94
C GLN A 154 18.30 -2.67 0.20
N GLU A 155 18.81 -3.52 1.09
CA GLU A 155 18.22 -3.78 2.41
C GLU A 155 18.07 -2.44 3.15
N THR A 156 16.84 -1.96 3.22
CA THR A 156 16.46 -0.66 3.76
C THR A 156 15.59 -0.87 5.02
N PRO A 157 15.32 0.17 5.83
CA PRO A 157 14.45 0.12 7.01
C PRO A 157 13.04 -0.48 6.82
N LEU A 158 12.66 -0.89 5.61
CA LEU A 158 11.49 -1.74 5.32
C LEU A 158 11.49 -3.11 6.02
N ASN A 159 12.63 -3.57 6.54
CA ASN A 159 12.66 -4.69 7.48
C ASN A 159 11.83 -4.40 8.74
N GLU A 160 11.75 -3.16 9.21
CA GLU A 160 10.96 -2.76 10.37
C GLU A 160 9.45 -2.80 10.10
N HIS A 161 9.00 -2.28 8.95
CA HIS A 161 7.59 -2.37 8.53
C HIS A 161 7.14 -3.82 8.33
N ARG A 162 8.00 -4.64 7.72
CA ARG A 162 7.76 -6.08 7.57
C ARG A 162 7.71 -6.79 8.93
N TRP A 163 8.62 -6.46 9.85
CA TRP A 163 8.61 -6.99 11.21
C TRP A 163 7.36 -6.58 11.99
N CYS A 164 6.96 -5.31 11.91
CA CYS A 164 5.73 -4.82 12.53
C CYS A 164 4.51 -5.57 11.98
N ALA A 165 4.42 -5.75 10.66
CA ALA A 165 3.37 -6.54 10.04
C ALA A 165 3.35 -7.98 10.57
N ILE A 166 4.50 -8.67 10.59
CA ILE A 166 4.63 -10.03 11.13
C ILE A 166 4.24 -10.09 12.62
N ALA A 167 4.63 -9.11 13.43
CA ALA A 167 4.30 -9.07 14.84
C ALA A 167 2.78 -8.90 15.05
N THR A 168 2.15 -7.93 14.39
CA THR A 168 0.70 -7.71 14.50
C THR A 168 -0.08 -8.89 13.93
N TRP A 169 0.46 -9.59 12.94
CA TRP A 169 -0.12 -10.83 12.43
C TRP A 169 -0.15 -11.97 13.44
N ARG A 170 0.91 -12.16 14.22
CA ARG A 170 0.95 -13.22 15.23
C ARG A 170 -0.13 -13.02 16.29
N GLU A 171 -0.34 -11.77 16.69
CA GLU A 171 -1.44 -11.42 17.60
C GLU A 171 -2.80 -11.68 16.95
N PHE A 172 -2.95 -11.31 15.67
CA PHE A 172 -4.16 -11.58 14.89
C PHE A 172 -4.45 -13.08 14.76
N GLU A 173 -3.46 -13.89 14.40
CA GLU A 173 -3.55 -15.35 14.30
C GLU A 173 -4.01 -15.96 15.62
N LYS A 174 -3.42 -15.54 16.74
CA LYS A 174 -3.77 -16.04 18.07
C LYS A 174 -5.23 -15.74 18.42
N ARG A 175 -5.70 -14.51 18.17
CA ARG A 175 -7.11 -14.13 18.35
C ARG A 175 -8.03 -14.93 17.44
N ALA A 176 -7.69 -15.03 16.16
CA ALA A 176 -8.47 -15.79 15.17
C ALA A 176 -8.58 -17.28 15.54
N LYS A 177 -7.50 -17.88 16.02
CA LYS A 177 -7.47 -19.26 16.51
C LYS A 177 -8.35 -19.46 17.74
N PHE A 178 -8.29 -18.53 18.70
CA PHE A 178 -9.15 -18.57 19.88
C PHE A 178 -10.63 -18.48 19.51
N ILE A 179 -11.01 -17.51 18.67
CA ILE A 179 -12.39 -17.39 18.16
C ILE A 179 -12.80 -18.66 17.43
N ASN A 180 -11.94 -19.24 16.60
CA ASN A 180 -12.26 -20.47 15.89
C ASN A 180 -12.56 -21.64 16.84
N HIS A 181 -11.79 -21.80 17.92
CA HIS A 181 -12.10 -22.83 18.93
C HIS A 181 -13.46 -22.62 19.60
N LEU A 182 -13.80 -21.37 19.94
CA LEU A 182 -15.11 -21.02 20.49
C LEU A 182 -16.24 -21.24 19.47
N ALA A 183 -16.02 -20.89 18.21
CA ALA A 183 -16.96 -21.07 17.11
C ALA A 183 -17.25 -22.56 16.85
N MET A 184 -16.21 -23.40 16.80
CA MET A 184 -16.36 -24.85 16.66
C MET A 184 -17.14 -25.46 17.81
N LYS A 185 -16.83 -25.05 19.06
CA LYS A 185 -17.58 -25.50 20.24
C LYS A 185 -19.05 -25.10 20.15
N THR A 186 -19.31 -23.84 19.81
CA THR A 186 -20.67 -23.29 19.66
C THR A 186 -21.47 -24.00 18.57
N GLU A 187 -20.84 -24.29 17.42
CA GLU A 187 -21.46 -25.09 16.36
C GLU A 187 -21.86 -26.48 16.87
N SER A 188 -20.92 -27.16 17.53
CA SER A 188 -21.08 -28.56 17.94
C SER A 188 -22.06 -28.77 19.09
N GLU A 189 -22.05 -27.88 20.09
CA GLU A 189 -22.79 -28.06 21.36
C GLU A 189 -24.15 -27.34 21.36
N LEU A 190 -24.33 -26.26 20.58
CA LEU A 190 -25.56 -25.45 20.58
C LEU A 190 -26.29 -25.48 19.25
N LEU A 191 -25.61 -25.11 18.16
CA LEU A 191 -26.27 -24.74 16.90
C LEU A 191 -26.67 -25.97 16.07
N LYS A 192 -25.82 -26.99 16.01
CA LYS A 192 -26.08 -28.22 15.23
C LYS A 192 -27.28 -29.00 15.76
N GLY A 193 -27.54 -28.96 17.06
CA GLY A 193 -28.70 -29.59 17.70
C GLY A 193 -30.01 -28.82 17.50
N ASN A 194 -29.94 -27.53 17.14
CA ASN A 194 -31.09 -26.61 17.08
C ASN A 194 -31.10 -25.78 15.77
N PRO A 195 -31.08 -26.42 14.59
CA PRO A 195 -30.80 -25.74 13.32
C PRO A 195 -31.87 -24.73 12.89
N GLU A 196 -33.13 -24.93 13.27
CA GLU A 196 -34.23 -24.01 12.93
C GLU A 196 -34.28 -22.78 13.84
N LEU A 197 -33.87 -22.93 15.11
CA LEU A 197 -33.90 -21.84 16.08
C LEU A 197 -32.78 -20.83 15.86
N TYR A 198 -31.60 -21.29 15.43
CA TYR A 198 -30.40 -20.48 15.26
C TYR A 198 -29.88 -20.47 13.83
N LYS A 199 -30.78 -20.43 12.86
CA LYS A 199 -30.43 -20.57 11.44
C LYS A 199 -29.43 -19.52 10.98
N ASP A 200 -29.62 -18.26 11.39
CA ASP A 200 -28.79 -17.14 10.98
C ASP A 200 -27.45 -17.14 11.71
N GLU A 201 -27.46 -17.39 13.03
CA GLU A 201 -26.25 -17.52 13.84
C GLU A 201 -25.38 -18.68 13.39
N ARG A 202 -25.99 -19.81 13.02
CA ARG A 202 -25.27 -20.96 12.46
C ARG A 202 -24.60 -20.62 11.15
N LYS A 203 -25.23 -19.83 10.28
CA LYS A 203 -24.61 -19.36 9.05
C LYS A 203 -23.36 -18.52 9.37
N GLU A 204 -23.46 -17.58 10.30
CA GLU A 204 -22.34 -16.72 10.72
C GLU A 204 -21.18 -17.53 11.32
N ILE A 205 -21.48 -18.49 12.20
CA ILE A 205 -20.46 -19.35 12.81
C ILE A 205 -19.77 -20.24 11.77
N LEU A 206 -20.52 -20.82 10.82
CA LEU A 206 -19.93 -21.60 9.74
C LEU A 206 -19.05 -20.73 8.81
N MET A 207 -19.46 -19.48 8.55
CA MET A 207 -18.63 -18.52 7.80
C MET A 207 -17.34 -18.19 8.56
N CYS A 208 -17.40 -18.04 9.89
CA CYS A 208 -16.20 -17.87 10.71
C CYS A 208 -15.24 -19.07 10.59
N ILE A 209 -15.74 -20.29 10.81
CA ILE A 209 -14.92 -21.50 10.78
C ILE A 209 -14.24 -21.65 9.40
N GLY A 210 -15.02 -21.50 8.32
CA GLY A 210 -14.49 -21.58 6.96
C GLY A 210 -13.46 -20.47 6.64
N SER A 211 -13.67 -19.26 7.17
CA SER A 211 -12.71 -18.16 7.00
C SER A 211 -11.38 -18.49 7.68
N TYR A 212 -11.42 -19.00 8.91
CA TYR A 212 -10.21 -19.40 9.64
C TYR A 212 -9.46 -20.52 8.91
N GLU A 213 -10.14 -21.56 8.41
CA GLU A 213 -9.50 -22.65 7.66
C GLU A 213 -8.81 -22.14 6.38
N SER A 214 -9.42 -21.17 5.69
CA SER A 214 -8.80 -20.52 4.54
C SER A 214 -7.55 -19.74 4.96
N TRP A 215 -7.65 -18.96 6.04
CA TRP A 215 -6.53 -18.18 6.54
C TRP A 215 -5.38 -19.08 6.99
N GLU A 216 -5.63 -20.12 7.78
CA GLU A 216 -4.61 -21.07 8.23
C GLU A 216 -3.84 -21.68 7.04
N ARG A 217 -4.54 -22.00 5.95
CA ARG A 217 -3.92 -22.49 4.71
C ARG A 217 -3.02 -21.44 4.08
N ASP A 218 -3.47 -20.19 4.01
CA ASP A 218 -2.70 -19.08 3.46
C ASP A 218 -1.48 -18.76 4.34
N TRP A 219 -1.62 -18.82 5.66
CA TRP A 219 -0.56 -18.59 6.63
C TRP A 219 0.59 -19.60 6.48
N LYS A 220 0.24 -20.88 6.32
CA LYS A 220 1.19 -21.96 6.03
C LYS A 220 1.93 -21.73 4.71
N ARG A 221 1.23 -21.25 3.66
CA ARG A 221 1.84 -20.95 2.35
C ARG A 221 2.82 -19.79 2.40
N MET A 222 2.56 -18.78 3.22
CA MET A 222 3.43 -17.62 3.34
C MET A 222 4.75 -17.93 4.07
N GLY A 223 4.89 -19.11 4.69
CA GLY A 223 6.05 -19.42 5.54
C GLY A 223 6.16 -18.50 6.77
N ILE A 224 5.05 -17.82 7.11
CA ILE A 224 4.93 -16.92 8.27
C ILE A 224 4.34 -17.69 9.47
N GLY A 225 3.69 -18.83 9.23
CA GLY A 225 3.27 -19.81 10.25
C GLY A 225 4.31 -20.91 10.45
N PHE A 226 4.40 -21.40 11.70
CA PHE A 226 5.34 -22.40 12.21
C PHE A 226 5.62 -23.59 11.29
#